data_AF-A0A3C0J4I9-F1
#
_entry.id   AF-A0A3C0J4I9-F1
#
_cell.length_a   1.000
_cell.length_b   1.000
_cell.length_c   1.000
_cell.angle_alpha   90.00
_cell.angle_beta   90.00
_cell.angle_gamma   90.00
#
_symmetry.space_group_name_H-M   'P 1'
#
loop_
_entity.id
_entity.type
_entity.pdbx_description
1 polymer ?
#
loop_
_entity_poly.entity_id
_entity_poly.type
_entity_poly.pdbx_seq_one_letter_code
_entity_poly.pdbx_strand_id
1 'polypeptide(L)'
;MSDISSLLNITSDSIKNIVNSGTSGIGKSGDSSAFDGIYNAAVNMITETNDYIHDAEQAEVDFATGKLTSTHELAVIEQKANLSLQYTVAVKNQLLSAYKEIMNIQI
;
A
#
# COMPACT_ATOMS: atom_id res chain seq x y z
N MET A 1 -0.89 -17.97 26.78
CA MET A 1 -1.59 -17.28 25.68
C MET A 1 -0.60 -17.22 24.54
N SER A 2 -0.80 -18.03 23.48
CA SER A 2 0.09 -18.00 22.33
C SER A 2 -0.25 -16.76 21.50
N ASP A 3 0.68 -15.82 21.42
CA ASP A 3 0.50 -14.58 20.68
C ASP A 3 0.27 -14.86 19.19
N ILE A 4 -0.83 -14.33 18.66
CA ILE A 4 -1.20 -14.34 17.24
C ILE A 4 -0.06 -13.82 16.34
N SER A 5 0.88 -13.04 16.91
CA SER A 5 2.10 -12.57 16.26
C SER A 5 3.05 -13.68 15.80
N SER A 6 2.98 -14.91 16.32
CA SER A 6 3.82 -16.01 15.86
C SER A 6 3.24 -16.79 14.67
N LEU A 7 1.98 -16.53 14.30
CA LEU A 7 1.28 -17.23 13.21
C LEU A 7 1.40 -16.52 11.87
N LEU A 8 1.60 -15.20 11.88
CA LEU A 8 1.92 -14.45 10.70
C LEU A 8 3.43 -14.22 10.73
N ASN A 9 4.16 -14.82 9.79
CA ASN A 9 5.59 -14.61 9.58
C ASN A 9 5.87 -13.20 9.00
N ILE A 10 5.29 -12.17 9.62
CA ILE A 10 5.37 -10.75 9.22
C ILE A 10 6.64 -10.17 9.82
N THR A 11 7.70 -10.22 9.02
CA THR A 11 9.03 -9.66 9.32
C THR A 11 9.12 -8.15 9.05
N SER A 12 8.03 -7.50 8.65
CA SER A 12 8.03 -6.07 8.31
C SER A 12 7.90 -5.21 9.56
N ASP A 13 8.93 -4.40 9.84
CA ASP A 13 9.01 -3.49 10.98
C ASP A 13 7.84 -2.49 11.03
N SER A 14 7.31 -2.12 9.87
CA SER A 14 6.14 -1.22 9.75
C SER A 14 4.88 -1.85 10.35
N ILE A 15 4.66 -3.16 10.17
CA ILE A 15 3.50 -3.87 10.71
C ILE A 15 3.66 -4.11 12.21
N LYS A 16 4.89 -4.37 12.65
CA LYS A 16 5.23 -4.56 14.07
C LYS A 16 4.91 -3.31 14.89
N ASN A 17 5.17 -2.12 14.35
CA ASN A 17 4.86 -0.85 15.01
C ASN A 17 3.35 -0.60 15.12
N ILE A 18 2.55 -1.00 14.12
CA ILE A 18 1.10 -0.87 14.14
C ILE A 18 0.47 -1.79 15.19
N VAL A 19 0.93 -3.04 15.28
CA VAL A 19 0.45 -4.01 16.27
C VAL A 19 0.83 -3.60 17.70
N ASN A 20 2.04 -3.09 17.92
CA ASN A 20 2.44 -2.56 19.23
C ASN A 20 1.67 -1.28 19.60
N SER A 21 1.36 -0.43 18.62
CA SER A 21 0.57 0.79 18.84
C SER A 21 -0.91 0.48 19.11
N GLY A 22 -1.44 -0.63 18.59
CA GLY A 22 -2.81 -1.09 18.84
C GLY A 22 -3.06 -1.61 20.26
N THR A 23 -2.03 -2.03 21.00
CA THR A 23 -2.19 -2.62 22.35
C THR A 23 -2.03 -1.62 23.51
N SER A 24 -1.53 -0.41 23.25
CA SER A 24 -1.38 0.65 24.28
C SER A 24 -2.41 1.79 24.20
N GLY A 25 -3.40 1.72 23.30
CA GLY A 25 -4.21 2.88 22.91
C GLY A 25 -5.73 2.74 22.97
N ILE A 26 -6.32 1.71 23.60
CA ILE A 26 -7.80 1.55 23.68
C ILE A 26 -8.41 2.49 24.74
N GLY A 27 -7.93 3.73 24.81
CA GLY A 27 -8.36 4.70 25.79
C GLY A 27 -7.94 6.10 25.40
N LYS A 28 -8.86 6.81 24.75
CA LYS A 28 -8.84 8.27 24.53
C LYS A 28 -7.83 8.79 23.49
N SER A 29 -8.27 8.92 22.24
CA SER A 29 -8.26 10.18 21.47
C SER A 29 -8.58 9.90 19.99
N GLY A 30 -9.71 10.44 19.51
CA GLY A 30 -9.95 10.83 18.11
C GLY A 30 -9.73 9.78 17.02
N ASP A 31 -10.84 9.29 16.49
CA ASP A 31 -11.04 8.61 15.20
C ASP A 31 -10.21 9.18 14.01
N SER A 32 -9.81 10.45 14.09
CA SER A 32 -8.97 11.14 13.09
C SER A 32 -7.60 10.51 12.90
N SER A 33 -6.93 10.06 13.96
CA SER A 33 -5.52 9.64 13.88
C SER A 33 -5.30 8.34 13.10
N ALA A 34 -6.26 7.41 13.18
CA ALA A 34 -6.23 6.16 12.41
C ALA A 34 -6.54 6.42 10.92
N PHE A 35 -7.50 7.30 10.63
CA PHE A 35 -7.81 7.72 9.26
C PHE A 35 -6.64 8.48 8.63
N ASP A 36 -6.00 9.39 9.36
CA ASP A 36 -4.82 10.13 8.91
C ASP A 36 -3.65 9.19 8.58
N GLY A 37 -3.46 8.12 9.37
CA GLY A 37 -2.47 7.08 9.09
C GLY A 37 -2.77 6.31 7.81
N ILE A 38 -4.02 5.89 7.61
CA ILE A 38 -4.45 5.17 6.40
C ILE A 38 -4.42 6.08 5.17
N TYR A 39 -4.78 7.35 5.32
CA TYR A 39 -4.72 8.36 4.26
C TYR A 39 -3.27 8.61 3.82
N ASN A 40 -2.36 8.84 4.76
CA ASN A 40 -0.93 9.00 4.44
C ASN A 40 -0.36 7.75 3.79
N ALA A 41 -0.74 6.56 4.25
CA ALA A 41 -0.34 5.30 3.61
C ALA A 41 -0.85 5.21 2.16
N ALA A 42 -2.11 5.59 1.91
CA ALA A 42 -2.68 5.62 0.57
C ALA A 42 -1.98 6.63 -0.35
N VAL A 43 -1.65 7.83 0.14
CA VAL A 43 -0.90 8.84 -0.60
C VAL A 43 0.48 8.31 -0.98
N ASN A 44 1.21 7.73 -0.02
CA ASN A 44 2.51 7.13 -0.28
C ASN A 44 2.42 6.00 -1.32
N MET A 45 1.37 5.19 -1.27
CA MET A 45 1.15 4.12 -2.24
C MET A 45 0.91 4.62 -3.66
N ILE A 46 0.20 5.75 -3.81
CA ILE A 46 0.01 6.41 -5.11
C ILE A 46 1.36 6.89 -5.65
N THR A 47 2.19 7.51 -4.80
CA THR A 47 3.55 7.95 -5.18
C THR A 47 4.42 6.77 -5.58
N GLU A 48 4.49 5.71 -4.78
CA GLU A 48 5.25 4.49 -5.11
C GLU A 48 4.76 3.82 -6.39
N THR A 49 3.44 3.80 -6.62
CA THR A 49 2.88 3.26 -7.87
C THR A 49 3.32 4.10 -9.07
N ASN A 50 3.38 5.42 -8.94
CA ASN A 50 3.86 6.30 -10.00
C ASN A 50 5.33 6.04 -10.33
N ASP A 51 6.16 5.85 -9.29
CA ASP A 51 7.57 5.50 -9.46
C ASP A 51 7.73 4.15 -10.18
N TYR A 52 6.96 3.12 -9.80
CA TYR A 52 7.00 1.82 -10.47
C TYR A 52 6.51 1.87 -11.93
N ILE A 53 5.52 2.71 -12.24
CA ILE A 53 5.07 2.92 -13.62
C ILE A 53 6.17 3.61 -14.43
N HIS A 54 6.81 4.64 -13.87
CA HIS A 54 7.90 5.34 -14.52
C HIS A 54 9.11 4.42 -14.77
N ASP A 55 9.47 3.59 -13.80
CA ASP A 55 10.53 2.58 -13.95
C ASP A 55 10.17 1.53 -15.02
N ALA A 56 8.89 1.13 -15.10
CA ALA A 56 8.40 0.23 -16.13
C ALA A 56 8.50 0.84 -17.53
N GLU A 57 8.05 2.08 -17.70
CA GLU A 57 8.14 2.82 -18.97
C GLU A 57 9.60 2.99 -19.41
N GLN A 58 10.49 3.34 -18.49
CA GLN A 58 11.92 3.48 -18.78
C GLN A 58 12.55 2.14 -19.19
N ALA A 59 12.22 1.05 -18.47
CA ALA A 59 12.69 -0.28 -18.81
C ALA A 59 12.14 -0.77 -20.16
N GLU A 60 10.89 -0.43 -20.50
CA GLU A 60 10.26 -0.74 -21.79
C GLU A 60 10.95 0.01 -22.94
N VAL A 61 11.27 1.29 -22.75
CA VAL A 61 12.03 2.10 -23.72
C VAL A 61 13.45 1.57 -23.90
N ASP A 62 14.14 1.24 -22.80
CA ASP A 62 15.49 0.67 -22.86
C ASP A 62 15.49 -0.73 -23.49
N PHE A 63 14.41 -1.52 -23.32
CA PHE A 63 14.22 -2.80 -23.98
C PHE A 63 13.96 -2.64 -25.48
N ALA A 64 13.04 -1.74 -25.87
CA ALA A 64 12.72 -1.45 -27.26
C ALA A 64 13.91 -0.86 -28.04
N THR A 65 14.78 -0.10 -27.37
CA THR A 65 16.03 0.44 -27.94
C THR A 65 17.20 -0.55 -27.90
N GLY A 66 17.00 -1.75 -27.36
CA GLY A 66 17.99 -2.84 -27.34
C GLY A 66 19.09 -2.68 -26.29
N LYS A 67 18.94 -1.75 -25.34
CA LYS A 67 19.85 -1.57 -24.19
C LYS A 67 19.55 -2.56 -23.06
N LEU A 68 18.29 -2.95 -22.91
CA LEU A 68 17.86 -4.02 -22.00
C LEU A 68 17.86 -5.36 -22.75
N THR A 69 18.66 -6.32 -22.28
CA THR A 69 18.81 -7.65 -22.91
C THR A 69 18.00 -8.74 -22.20
N SER A 70 17.32 -8.40 -21.11
CA SER A 70 16.62 -9.35 -20.25
C SER A 70 15.11 -9.10 -20.26
N THR A 71 14.39 -9.83 -21.12
CA THR A 71 12.91 -9.84 -21.17
C THR A 71 12.28 -10.23 -19.82
N HIS A 72 13.03 -10.95 -18.99
CA HIS A 72 12.60 -11.35 -17.66
C HIS A 72 12.52 -10.17 -16.69
N GLU A 73 13.50 -9.25 -16.71
CA GLU A 73 13.47 -8.07 -15.86
C GLU A 73 12.34 -7.12 -16.28
N LEU A 74 12.12 -6.94 -17.58
CA LEU A 74 10.98 -6.18 -18.09
C LEU A 74 9.65 -6.77 -17.57
N ALA A 75 9.45 -8.07 -17.72
CA ALA A 75 8.23 -8.74 -17.27
C ALA A 75 8.00 -8.61 -15.75
N VAL A 76 9.06 -8.68 -14.94
CA VAL A 76 8.98 -8.49 -13.48
C VAL A 76 8.60 -7.05 -13.14
N ILE A 77 9.19 -6.06 -13.81
CA ILE A 77 8.90 -4.63 -13.57
C ILE A 77 7.46 -4.31 -13.97
N GLU A 78 7.02 -4.74 -15.16
CA GLU A 78 5.64 -4.58 -15.61
C GLU A 78 4.64 -5.23 -14.64
N GLN A 79 4.94 -6.44 -14.17
CA GLN A 79 4.08 -7.14 -13.24
C GLN A 79 4.01 -6.44 -11.87
N LYS A 80 5.12 -5.84 -11.43
CA LYS A 80 5.18 -5.03 -10.21
C LYS A 80 4.38 -3.74 -10.36
N ALA A 81 4.49 -3.05 -11.49
CA ALA A 81 3.71 -1.86 -11.78
C ALA A 81 2.20 -2.17 -11.83
N ASN A 82 1.82 -3.26 -12.52
CA ASN A 82 0.42 -3.68 -12.63
C ASN A 82 -0.18 -4.06 -11.26
N LEU A 83 0.56 -4.83 -10.44
CA LEU A 83 0.13 -5.19 -9.10
C LEU A 83 0.00 -3.95 -8.19
N SER A 84 0.95 -3.02 -8.27
CA SER A 84 0.93 -1.77 -7.50
C SER A 84 -0.27 -0.91 -7.88
N LEU A 85 -0.59 -0.81 -9.17
CA LEU A 85 -1.78 -0.12 -9.67
C LEU A 85 -3.06 -0.75 -9.11
N GLN A 86 -3.20 -2.07 -9.19
CA GLN A 86 -4.36 -2.78 -8.65
C GLN A 86 -4.50 -2.55 -7.15
N TYR A 87 -3.40 -2.60 -6.40
CA TYR A 87 -3.38 -2.36 -4.97
C TYR A 87 -3.82 -0.93 -4.62
N THR A 88 -3.32 0.06 -5.36
CA THR A 88 -3.71 1.48 -5.22
C THR A 88 -5.17 1.73 -5.51
N VAL A 89 -5.73 1.07 -6.53
CA VAL A 89 -7.17 1.13 -6.80
C VAL A 89 -7.98 0.53 -5.64
N ALA A 90 -7.54 -0.60 -5.08
CA ALA A 90 -8.21 -1.22 -3.95
C ALA A 90 -8.22 -0.31 -2.72
N VAL A 91 -7.06 0.26 -2.34
CA VAL A 91 -6.94 1.17 -1.19
C VAL A 91 -7.76 2.45 -1.41
N LYS A 92 -7.72 3.04 -2.61
CA LYS A 92 -8.56 4.19 -2.97
C LYS A 92 -10.05 3.88 -2.80
N ASN A 93 -10.51 2.73 -3.31
CA ASN A 93 -11.90 2.31 -3.20
C ASN A 93 -12.31 2.07 -1.73
N GLN A 94 -11.40 1.55 -0.92
CA GLN A 94 -11.61 1.32 0.50
C GLN A 94 -11.70 2.64 1.28
N LEU A 95 -10.82 3.62 0.99
CA LEU A 95 -10.92 4.98 1.54
C LEU A 95 -12.25 5.65 1.18
N LEU A 96 -12.65 5.58 -0.09
CA LEU A 96 -13.90 6.17 -0.55
C LEU A 96 -15.11 5.50 0.11
N SER A 97 -15.05 4.19 0.33
CA SER A 97 -16.08 3.44 1.05
C SER A 97 -16.14 3.84 2.52
N ALA A 98 -14.99 3.96 3.20
CA ALA A 98 -14.91 4.42 4.59
C ALA A 98 -15.43 5.86 4.75
N TYR A 99 -15.08 6.77 3.81
CA TYR A 99 -15.63 8.12 3.77
C TYR A 99 -17.16 8.12 3.62
N LYS A 100 -17.69 7.28 2.71
CA LYS A 100 -19.14 7.10 2.55
C LYS A 100 -19.80 6.52 3.79
N GLU A 101 -19.18 5.56 4.47
CA GLU A 101 -19.70 4.94 5.68
C GLU A 101 -19.78 5.94 6.83
N ILE A 102 -18.73 6.75 7.04
CA ILE A 102 -18.76 7.87 7.99
C ILE A 102 -19.88 8.87 7.66
N MET A 103 -20.08 9.17 6.38
CA MET A 103 -21.14 10.07 5.93
C MET A 103 -22.56 9.48 6.11
N ASN A 104 -22.70 8.15 6.03
CA ASN A 104 -23.98 7.44 6.21
C ASN A 104 -24.32 7.14 7.68
N ILE A 105 -23.37 7.32 8.61
CA ILE A 105 -23.61 7.19 10.06
C ILE A 105 -24.48 8.34 10.60
N GLN A 106 -24.64 9.43 9.83
CA GLN A 106 -25.53 10.56 10.17
C GLN A 106 -26.62 10.78 9.12
N ILE A 107 -27.68 9.98 9.27
CA ILE A 107 -29.11 10.33 9.16
C ILE A 107 -29.92 9.37 10.03
#